data_AF-A0A7V6MY84-F1
#
_entry.id   AF-A0A7V6MY84-F1
#
_cell.length_a   1.000
_cell.length_b   1.000
_cell.length_c   1.000
_cell.angle_alpha   90.00
_cell.angle_beta   90.00
_cell.angle_gamma   90.00
#
_symmetry.space_group_name_H-M   'P 1'
#
loop_
_entity.id
_entity.type
_entity.pdbx_description
1 polymer ?
#
loop_
_entity_poly.entity_id
_entity_poly.type
_entity_poly.pdbx_seq_one_letter_code
_entity_poly.pdbx_strand_id
1 'polypeptide(L)' 'MAKDTDFLYVSARIKFMETKLLGKNAIERILDASGPDEALKVLGDTEYGSDIAE' A
#
# COMPACT_ATOMS: atom_id res chain seq x y z
N MET A 1 30.96 12.26 8.59
CA MET A 1 29.55 12.58 8.88
C MET A 1 28.79 12.55 7.56
N ALA A 2 27.65 11.86 7.51
CA ALA A 2 26.75 11.97 6.36
C ALA A 2 26.14 13.39 6.35
N LYS A 3 25.99 13.99 5.17
CA LYS A 3 25.27 15.25 4.98
C LYS A 3 23.77 14.96 4.98
N ASP A 4 22.96 15.92 5.40
CA ASP A 4 21.48 15.80 5.44
C ASP A 4 20.87 15.41 4.09
N THR A 5 21.57 15.69 2.99
CA THR A 5 21.14 15.38 1.62
C THR A 5 21.47 13.96 1.16
N ASP A 6 22.35 13.24 1.86
CA ASP A 6 22.89 11.94 1.38
C ASP A 6 21.80 10.88 1.17
N PHE A 7 20.63 11.07 1.80
CA PHE A 7 19.49 10.15 1.69
C PHE A 7 18.19 10.83 1.26
N LEU A 8 18.25 12.04 0.71
CA LEU A 8 17.05 12.82 0.39
C LEU A 8 16.11 12.05 -0.57
N TYR A 9 16.66 11.46 -1.63
CA TYR A 9 15.88 10.70 -2.61
C TYR A 9 15.22 9.47 -1.98
N VAL A 10 16.01 8.65 -1.26
CA VAL A 10 15.51 7.41 -0.65
C VAL A 10 14.46 7.73 0.41
N SER A 11 14.69 8.75 1.24
CA SER A 11 13.74 9.19 2.26
C SER A 11 12.44 9.71 1.65
N ALA A 12 12.51 10.50 0.58
CA ALA A 12 11.32 10.96 -0.13
C ALA A 12 10.54 9.78 -0.74
N ARG A 13 11.23 8.81 -1.34
CA ARG A 13 10.61 7.61 -1.90
C ARG A 13 9.95 6.74 -0.83
N ILE A 14 10.59 6.53 0.32
CA ILE A 14 9.99 5.79 1.45
C ILE A 14 8.72 6.49 1.91
N LYS A 15 8.76 7.80 2.15
CA LYS A 15 7.58 8.57 2.57
C LYS A 15 6.43 8.50 1.55
N PHE A 16 6.75 8.48 0.26
CA PHE A 16 5.75 8.26 -0.77
C PHE A 16 5.18 6.83 -0.75
N MET A 17 6.01 5.81 -0.51
CA MET A 17 5.51 4.44 -0.38
C MET A 17 4.64 4.25 0.88
N GLU A 18 4.93 4.98 1.98
CA GLU A 18 4.12 4.95 3.19
C GLU A 18 2.67 5.38 2.94
N THR A 19 2.40 6.28 1.99
CA THR A 19 1.02 6.68 1.65
C THR A 19 0.24 5.61 0.90
N LYS A 20 0.92 4.59 0.37
CA LYS A 20 0.30 3.48 -0.35
C LYS A 20 -0.06 2.30 0.55
N LEU A 21 0.33 2.33 1.83
CA LEU A 21 0.03 1.26 2.78
C LEU A 21 -1.49 1.12 3.00
N LEU A 22 -1.93 -0.11 3.24
CA LEU A 22 -3.34 -0.38 3.55
C LEU A 22 -3.75 0.33 4.84
N GLY A 23 -4.74 1.22 4.71
CA GLY A 23 -5.40 1.84 5.85
C GLY A 23 -6.32 0.86 6.59
N LYS A 24 -6.65 1.21 7.83
CA LYS A 24 -7.54 0.42 8.71
C LYS A 24 -8.87 0.05 8.03
N ASN A 25 -9.48 0.98 7.32
CA ASN A 25 -10.75 0.76 6.62
C ASN A 25 -10.63 -0.31 5.52
N ALA A 26 -9.54 -0.29 4.73
CA ALA A 26 -9.33 -1.30 3.69
C ALA A 26 -9.15 -2.70 4.31
N ILE A 27 -8.43 -2.79 5.41
CA ILE A 27 -8.26 -4.04 6.16
C ILE A 27 -9.59 -4.55 6.71
N GLU A 28 -10.41 -3.69 7.30
CA GLU A 28 -11.74 -4.04 7.80
C GLU A 28 -12.63 -4.58 6.66
N ARG A 29 -12.65 -3.90 5.50
CA ARG A 29 -13.40 -4.37 4.32
C ARG A 29 -12.92 -5.71 3.79
N ILE A 30 -11.62 -6.01 3.87
CA ILE A 30 -11.06 -7.31 3.46
C ILE A 30 -11.49 -8.40 4.44
N LEU A 31 -11.52 -8.11 5.74
CA LEU A 31 -11.96 -9.06 6.78
C LEU A 31 -13.46 -9.37 6.68
N ASP A 32 -14.26 -8.40 6.24
CA ASP A 32 -15.71 -8.56 6.04
C ASP A 32 -16.07 -9.31 4.74
N ALA A 33 -15.09 -9.61 3.88
CA ALA A 33 -15.33 -10.31 2.62
C ALA A 33 -15.76 -11.78 2.85
N SER A 34 -16.69 -12.25 2.02
CA SER A 34 -17.29 -13.60 2.13
C SER A 34 -16.35 -14.72 1.69
N GLY A 35 -15.18 -14.38 1.14
CA GLY A 35 -14.19 -15.34 0.66
C GLY A 35 -13.00 -14.70 -0.05
N PRO A 36 -12.04 -15.52 -0.50
CA PRO A 36 -10.78 -15.06 -1.11
C PRO A 36 -10.98 -14.20 -2.35
N ASP A 37 -11.94 -14.55 -3.21
CA ASP A 37 -12.20 -13.81 -4.45
C ASP A 37 -12.78 -12.41 -4.20
N GLU A 38 -13.59 -12.26 -3.15
CA GLU A 38 -14.15 -10.97 -2.76
C GLU A 38 -13.10 -10.10 -2.06
N ALA A 39 -12.26 -10.71 -1.21
CA ALA A 39 -11.11 -10.04 -0.61
C ALA A 39 -10.13 -9.52 -1.67
N LEU A 40 -9.88 -10.30 -2.73
CA LEU A 40 -9.03 -9.88 -3.87
C LEU A 40 -9.62 -8.69 -4.63
N LYS A 41 -10.94 -8.62 -4.81
CA LYS A 41 -11.58 -7.44 -5.41
C LYS A 41 -11.41 -6.20 -4.54
N VAL A 42 -11.64 -6.33 -3.23
CA VAL A 42 -11.45 -5.22 -2.28
C VAL A 42 -10.00 -4.75 -2.27
N LEU A 43 -9.04 -5.68 -2.31
CA LEU A 43 -7.62 -5.36 -2.40
C LEU A 43 -7.26 -4.72 -3.76
N GLY A 44 -7.91 -5.17 -4.83
CA GLY A 44 -7.82 -4.59 -6.18
C GLY A 44 -8.30 -3.15 -6.28
N ASP A 45 -9.24 -2.73 -5.43
CA ASP A 45 -9.71 -1.34 -5.33
C ASP A 45 -8.70 -0.41 -4.60
N THR A 46 -7.63 -0.96 -4.03
CA THR A 46 -6.60 -0.19 -3.32
C THR A 46 -5.41 0.13 -4.22
N GLU A 47 -4.44 0.89 -3.70
CA GLU A 47 -3.16 1.16 -4.39
C GLU A 47 -2.37 -0.11 -4.74
N TYR A 48 -2.72 -1.27 -4.18
CA TYR A 48 -2.15 -2.58 -4.50
C TYR A 48 -2.79 -3.24 -5.73
N GLY A 49 -3.90 -2.71 -6.25
CA GLY A 49 -4.59 -3.31 -7.39
C GLY A 49 -3.74 -3.38 -8.66
N SER A 50 -2.83 -2.41 -8.85
CA SER A 50 -1.88 -2.44 -9.97
C SER A 50 -0.89 -3.60 -9.88
N ASP A 51 -0.57 -4.06 -8.67
CA ASP A 51 0.41 -5.13 -8.43
C ASP A 51 -0.24 -6.53 -8.45
N ILE A 52 -1.57 -6.60 -8.42
CA ILE A 52 -2.36 -7.84 -8.39
C ILE A 52 -2.95 -8.17 -9.76
N ALA A 53 -3.09 -7.18 -10.64
CA ALA A 53 -3.64 -7.33 -11.99
C ALA A 53 -2.61 -7.81 -13.04
N GLU A 54 -1.34 -7.98 -12.66
CA GLU A 54 -0.25 -8.55 -13.47
C GLU A 54 -0.02 -10.03 -13.15
#